data_AF-A0A0C3E6F0-F1
#
_entry.id   AF-A0A0C3E6F0-F1
#
_cell.length_a   1.000
_cell.length_b   1.000
_cell.length_c   1.000
_cell.angle_alpha   90.00
_cell.angle_beta   90.00
_cell.angle_gamma   90.00
#
_symmetry.space_group_name_H-M   'P 1'
#
loop_
_entity.id
_entity.type
_entity.pdbx_description
1 polymer ?
#
loop_
_entity_poly.entity_id
_entity_poly.type
_entity_poly.pdbx_seq_one_letter_code
_entity_poly.pdbx_strand_id
1 'polypeptide(L)' 'LVQYSCGTETNQRGEIVPHCFPIPRLFKLCPGRPAVEVTTISNISEAGEVEVPDDNAELPRGKLWQEVRVY' A
#
# COMPACT_ATOMS: atom_id res chain seq x y z
N LEU A 1 4.00 5.96 -8.22
CA LEU A 1 2.53 5.85 -8.05
C LEU A 1 2.18 6.45 -6.69
N VAL A 2 1.32 7.47 -6.63
CA VAL A 2 0.91 8.12 -5.37
C VAL A 2 -0.48 7.61 -5.00
N GLN A 3 -0.69 7.29 -3.72
CA GLN A 3 -1.99 6.86 -3.19
C GLN A 3 -2.56 7.92 -2.26
N TYR A 4 -3.89 8.00 -2.20
CA TYR A 4 -4.63 8.92 -1.35
C TYR A 4 -5.68 8.15 -0.57
N SER A 5 -5.90 8.57 0.69
CA SER A 5 -7.08 8.21 1.47
C SER A 5 -8.03 9.39 1.45
N CYS A 6 -9.30 9.18 1.09
CA CYS A 6 -10.27 10.26 0.94
C CYS A 6 -11.46 10.06 1.88
N GLY A 7 -11.80 11.10 2.64
CA GLY A 7 -13.06 11.24 3.35
C GLY A 7 -14.02 12.17 2.61
N THR A 8 -15.25 12.28 3.12
CA THR A 8 -16.21 13.29 2.64
C THR A 8 -16.42 14.32 3.75
N GLU A 9 -16.39 15.60 3.39
CA GLU A 9 -16.64 16.71 4.30
C GLU A 9 -17.72 17.62 3.71
N THR A 10 -18.56 18.20 4.57
CA THR A 10 -19.57 19.17 4.13
C THR A 10 -18.98 20.57 4.20
N ASN A 11 -18.94 21.28 3.07
CA ASN A 11 -18.47 22.65 3.05
C ASN A 11 -19.50 23.62 3.66
N GLN A 12 -19.14 24.90 3.80
CA GLN A 12 -20.02 25.93 4.37
C GLN A 12 -21.31 26.16 3.56
N ARG A 13 -21.39 25.66 2.31
CA ARG A 13 -22.56 25.72 1.43
C ARG A 13 -23.43 24.45 1.51
N GLY A 14 -23.09 23.50 2.37
CA GLY A 14 -23.83 22.23 2.49
C GLY A 14 -23.46 21.19 1.44
N GLU A 15 -22.44 21.43 0.61
CA GLU A 15 -22.03 20.52 -0.46
C GLU A 15 -21.05 19.48 0.10
N ILE A 16 -21.18 18.22 -0.34
CA ILE A 16 -20.24 17.16 -0.01
C ILE A 16 -19.00 17.31 -0.89
N VAL A 17 -17.85 17.54 -0.28
CA VAL A 17 -16.56 17.70 -0.94
C VAL A 17 -15.61 16.58 -0.49
N PRO A 18 -14.88 15.91 -1.40
CA PRO A 18 -13.87 14.96 -1.01
C PRO A 18 -12.67 15.66 -0.39
N HIS A 19 -12.22 15.19 0.77
CA HIS A 19 -11.00 15.65 1.43
C HIS A 19 -10.01 14.48 1.49
N CYS A 20 -8.87 14.64 0.82
CA CYS A 20 -7.93 13.54 0.57
C CYS A 20 -6.55 13.85 1.15
N PHE A 21 -5.96 12.85 1.79
CA PHE A 21 -4.60 12.90 2.34
C PHE A 21 -3.70 11.90 1.63
N PRO A 22 -2.45 12.24 1.33
CA PRO A 22 -1.51 11.30 0.72
C PRO A 22 -1.19 10.18 1.71
N ILE A 23 -1.17 8.94 1.21
CA ILE A 23 -0.79 7.78 2.01
C ILE A 23 0.74 7.62 1.94
N PRO A 24 1.47 7.74 3.07
CA PRO A 24 2.91 7.53 3.07
C PRO A 24 3.22 6.07 2.73
N ARG A 25 4.28 5.86 1.94
CA ARG A 25 4.76 4.53 1.55
C ARG A 25 6.13 4.26 2.15
N LEU A 26 6.27 3.09 2.75
CA LEU A 26 7.55 2.57 3.24
C LEU A 26 7.94 1.39 2.34
N PHE A 27 9.13 1.45 1.77
CA PHE A 27 9.66 0.38 0.94
C PHE A 27 10.72 -0.39 1.73
N LYS A 28 10.55 -1.70 1.82
CA LYS A 28 11.52 -2.61 2.43
C LYS A 28 12.15 -3.49 1.35
N LEU A 29 13.47 -3.43 1.23
CA LEU A 29 14.24 -4.32 0.37
C LEU A 29 14.68 -5.54 1.18
N CYS A 30 14.32 -6.73 0.74
CA CYS A 30 14.70 -8.00 1.37
C CYS A 30 15.85 -8.66 0.60
N PRO A 31 17.06 -8.78 1.18
CA PRO A 31 18.19 -9.44 0.52
C PRO A 31 17.87 -10.88 0.12
N GLY A 32 18.31 -11.29 -1.08
CA GLY A 32 18.12 -12.66 -1.58
C GLY A 32 16.69 -13.01 -1.99
N ARG A 33 15.75 -12.06 -1.96
CA ARG A 33 14.36 -12.26 -2.42
C ARG A 33 14.13 -11.58 -3.78
N PRO A 34 13.28 -12.14 -4.64
CA PRO A 34 12.84 -11.47 -5.87
C PRO A 34 12.21 -10.11 -5.56
N ALA A 35 12.40 -9.13 -6.45
CA ALA A 35 11.76 -7.82 -6.33
C ALA A 35 10.25 -7.95 -6.61
N VAL A 36 9.45 -8.01 -5.55
CA VAL A 36 7.98 -8.02 -5.62
C VAL A 36 7.47 -6.82 -4.83
N GLU A 37 6.65 -5.96 -5.45
CA GLU A 37 5.95 -4.88 -4.73
C GLU A 37 4.72 -5.49 -4.04
N VAL A 38 4.78 -5.64 -2.72
CA VAL A 38 3.64 -6.00 -1.88
C VAL A 38 3.22 -4.78 -1.08
N THR A 39 2.01 -4.28 -1.31
CA THR A 39 1.46 -3.13 -0.57
C THR A 39 0.48 -3.62 0.48
N THR A 40 0.74 -3.32 1.74
CA THR A 40 -0.15 -3.60 2.88
C THR A 40 -0.52 -2.31 3.60
N ILE A 41 -1.72 -2.25 4.15
CA ILE A 41 -2.13 -1.16 5.05
C ILE A 41 -1.66 -1.53 6.45
N SER A 42 -0.90 -0.63 7.08
CA SER A 42 -0.35 -0.81 8.43
C SER A 42 -0.85 0.30 9.35
N ASN A 43 -1.13 -0.03 10.61
CA ASN A 43 -1.51 0.95 11.61
C ASN A 43 -0.26 1.63 12.20
N ILE A 44 -0.40 2.90 12.54
CA ILE A 44 0.63 3.67 13.23
C ILE A 44 0.17 3.88 14.67
N SER A 45 1.02 3.56 15.64
CA SER A 45 0.74 3.81 17.05
C SER A 45 0.76 5.30 17.38
N GLU A 46 0.20 5.69 18.52
CA GLU A 46 0.26 7.10 18.97
C GLU A 46 1.70 7.62 19.14
N ALA A 47 2.66 6.72 19.42
CA ALA A 47 4.08 7.06 19.51
C ALA A 47 4.77 7.20 18.13
N GLY A 48 4.04 6.99 17.03
CA GLY A 48 4.57 7.03 15.66
C GLY A 48 5.24 5.73 15.21
N GLU A 49 5.10 4.65 15.97
CA GLU A 49 5.67 3.35 15.60
C GLU A 49 4.77 2.68 14.56
N VAL A 50 5.38 2.11 13.52
CA VAL A 50 4.67 1.39 12.47
C VAL A 50 4.80 -0.11 12.72
N GLU A 51 3.68 -0.80 12.90
CA GLU A 51 3.68 -2.27 12.92
C GLU A 51 3.88 -2.78 11.49
N VAL A 52 5.10 -3.23 11.18
CA VAL A 52 5.39 -3.84 9.88
C VAL A 52 4.86 -5.27 9.90
N PRO A 53 3.93 -5.65 9.00
CA PRO A 53 3.41 -7.01 8.94
C PRO A 53 4.53 -8.01 8.66
N ASP A 54 4.42 -9.19 9.28
CA ASP A 54 5.46 -10.21 9.26
C ASP A 54 5.83 -10.65 7.81
N ASP A 55 7.12 -10.87 7.57
CA ASP A 55 7.71 -11.20 6.26
C ASP A 55 7.40 -12.65 5.80
N ASN A 56 6.63 -13.38 6.60
CA ASN A 56 6.24 -14.77 6.39
C ASN A 56 5.01 -14.93 5.48
N ALA A 57 4.51 -13.84 4.90
CA ALA A 57 3.49 -13.93 3.86
C ALA A 57 3.99 -14.82 2.72
N GLU A 58 3.17 -15.79 2.33
CA GLU A 58 3.43 -16.66 1.18
C GLU A 58 3.55 -15.78 -0.07
N LEU A 59 4.78 -15.55 -0.53
CA LEU A 59 5.00 -14.67 -1.67
C LEU A 59 4.41 -15.32 -2.93
N PRO A 60 3.80 -14.52 -3.83
CA PRO A 60 3.36 -15.05 -5.11
C PRO A 60 4.55 -15.72 -5.79
N ARG A 61 4.36 -16.98 -6.21
CA ARG A 61 5.39 -17.68 -6.98
C ARG A 61 5.61 -16.89 -8.27
N GLY A 62 6.86 -16.48 -8.51
CA GLY A 62 7.23 -15.94 -9.81
C GLY A 62 6.89 -16.96 -10.89
N LYS A 63 6.20 -16.54 -11.94
CA LYS A 63 6.00 -17.39 -13.12
C LYS A 63 7.27 -17.40 -13.95
N LEU A 64 7.60 -18.54 -14.54
CA LEU A 64 8.62 -18.56 -15.59
C LEU A 64 8.11 -17.72 -16.76
N TRP A 65 9.01 -17.02 -17.46
CA TRP A 65 8.62 -16.16 -18.59
C TRP A 65 7.79 -16.92 -19.66
N GLN A 66 8.10 -18.20 -19.83
CA GLN A 66 7.39 -19.12 -20.74
C GLN A 66 5.92 -19.39 -20.34
N GLU A 67 5.54 -19.12 -19.09
CA GLU A 67 4.19 -19.33 -18.55
C GLU A 67 3.33 -18.05 -18.60
N VAL A 68 3.91 -16.92 -19.03
CA VAL A 68 3.19 -15.65 -19.18
C VAL A 68 2.43 -15.67 -20.51
N ARG A 69 1.11 -15.89 -20.46
CA ARG A 69 0.22 -15.74 -21.61
C ARG A 69 -0.29 -14.31 -21.68
N VAL A 70 0.06 -13.60 -22.76
CA VAL A 70 -0.54 -12.32 -23.13
C VAL A 70 -1.73 -12.64 -24.04
N TYR A 71 -2.94 -12.23 -23.63
CA TYR A 71 -4.16 -12.33 -24.43
C TYR A 71 -4.46 -11.00 -25.11
#